data_AF-A0A6P8G746-F1
#
_entry.id   AF-A0A6P8G746-F1
#
_cell.length_a   1.000
_cell.length_b   1.000
_cell.length_c   1.000
_cell.angle_alpha   90.00
_cell.angle_beta   90.00
_cell.angle_gamma   90.00
#
_symmetry.space_group_name_H-M   'P 1'
#
loop_
_entity.id
_entity.type
_entity.pdbx_description
1 polymer ?
#
loop_
_entity_poly.entity_id
_entity_poly.type
_entity_poly.pdbx_seq_one_letter_code
_entity_poly.pdbx_strand_id
1 'polypeptide(L)'
;METSHGICRIAVALGENHSRALLEQVEHWQGFLALVNMIMFCTGIPGHYPVNETTSSLTLTFWYTLQDDIMSFEAEKQAVYLQVYRPVYFQLVDVLLHKAQFPTDEEYASWSSDEKEQFRIYRVDISDTLMYVYEMLGAELLSNLYDKLGRLLTNPEQPTSWQHTEALLYGFQSIAETIDVNYSDVIPGLIGLIPRISINNVQLADTVMFTIGALAEWLADHPVMLSSVLPLVLQALGNPDLSVSSVSTLKKICRECKYDLPPYATNIVAVSQEVLIKQIHKTSQCMWLMQALGFLLSALPVGEILSNLHSLITPYIQQLEKLADETVRPATTPP
;
A
#
# COMPACT_ATOMS: atom_id res chain seq x y z
N MET A 1 19.80 9.05 22.16
CA MET A 1 19.72 8.31 20.88
C MET A 1 20.92 7.39 20.68
N GLU A 2 22.17 7.83 20.80
CA GLU A 2 23.33 6.95 20.56
C GLU A 2 23.38 5.71 21.45
N THR A 3 23.07 5.83 22.75
CA THR A 3 23.07 4.69 23.68
C THR A 3 21.98 3.66 23.34
N SER A 4 20.75 4.09 23.05
CA SER A 4 19.66 3.18 22.68
C SER A 4 19.95 2.46 21.37
N HIS A 5 20.51 3.19 20.40
CA HIS A 5 20.93 2.65 19.12
C HIS A 5 22.05 1.60 19.28
N GLY A 6 23.08 1.90 20.07
CA GLY A 6 24.17 0.95 20.34
C GLY A 6 23.72 -0.32 21.05
N ILE A 7 22.88 -0.20 22.08
CA ILE A 7 22.32 -1.36 22.80
C ILE A 7 21.43 -2.20 21.87
N CYS A 8 20.57 -1.55 21.07
CA CYS A 8 19.73 -2.23 20.09
C CYS A 8 20.57 -3.04 19.11
N ARG A 9 21.65 -2.47 18.55
CA ARG A 9 22.55 -3.19 17.63
C ARG A 9 23.12 -4.47 18.26
N ILE A 10 23.46 -4.46 19.54
CA ILE A 10 23.97 -5.66 20.24
C ILE A 10 22.86 -6.69 20.40
N ALA A 11 21.68 -6.27 20.85
CA ALA A 11 20.54 -7.17 21.04
C ALA A 11 20.10 -7.81 19.72
N VAL A 12 19.96 -7.00 18.67
CA VAL A 12 19.63 -7.42 17.32
C VAL A 12 20.70 -8.36 16.76
N ALA A 13 21.99 -8.03 16.89
CA ALA A 13 23.05 -8.90 16.40
C ALA A 13 23.06 -10.29 17.06
N LEU A 14 22.71 -10.38 18.35
CA LEU A 14 22.55 -11.67 19.03
C LEU A 14 21.31 -12.42 18.53
N GLY A 15 20.18 -11.72 18.42
CA GLY A 15 18.91 -12.29 18.00
C GLY A 15 18.92 -12.77 16.55
N GLU A 16 19.37 -11.94 15.61
CA GLU A 16 19.36 -12.24 14.17
C GLU A 16 20.34 -13.35 13.78
N ASN A 17 21.54 -13.38 14.36
CA ASN A 17 22.55 -14.36 13.93
C ASN A 17 22.40 -15.72 14.61
N HIS A 18 21.63 -15.80 15.71
CA HIS A 18 21.57 -16.99 16.56
C HIS A 18 20.14 -17.37 16.98
N SER A 19 19.10 -16.77 16.39
CA SER A 19 17.68 -17.04 16.72
C SER A 19 17.35 -18.53 16.71
N ARG A 20 17.67 -19.26 15.63
CA ARG A 20 17.43 -20.70 15.54
C ARG A 20 18.09 -21.51 16.64
N ALA A 21 19.37 -21.23 16.90
CA ALA A 21 20.15 -21.93 17.93
C ALA A 21 19.57 -21.66 19.33
N LEU A 22 19.14 -20.43 19.60
CA LEU A 22 18.51 -20.04 20.85
C LEU A 22 17.12 -20.65 21.01
N LEU A 23 16.33 -20.74 19.94
CA LEU A 23 15.07 -21.46 19.92
C LEU A 23 15.28 -22.95 20.24
N GLU A 24 16.28 -23.60 19.63
CA GLU A 24 16.58 -25.01 19.90
C GLU A 24 16.95 -25.33 21.36
N GLN A 25 17.45 -24.36 22.12
CA GLN A 25 17.70 -24.50 23.57
C GLN A 25 16.41 -24.29 24.38
N VAL A 26 15.49 -25.25 24.30
CA VAL A 26 14.15 -25.17 24.92
C VAL A 26 14.21 -24.87 26.42
N GLU A 27 15.22 -25.35 27.15
CA GLU A 27 15.40 -25.06 28.58
C GLU A 27 15.60 -23.56 28.89
N HIS A 28 16.05 -22.79 27.89
CA HIS A 28 16.36 -21.36 28.01
C HIS A 28 15.35 -20.46 27.29
N TRP A 29 14.16 -20.97 26.93
CA TRP A 29 13.14 -20.23 26.18
C TRP A 29 12.75 -18.89 26.82
N GLN A 30 12.72 -18.81 28.16
CA GLN A 30 12.40 -17.57 28.88
C GLN A 30 13.46 -16.48 28.67
N GLY A 31 14.74 -16.86 28.61
CA GLY A 31 15.83 -15.94 28.34
C GLY A 31 15.77 -15.41 26.91
N PHE A 32 15.44 -16.27 25.95
CA PHE A 32 15.25 -15.84 24.57
C PHE A 32 14.02 -14.95 24.41
N LEU A 33 12.90 -15.26 25.08
CA LEU A 33 11.71 -14.40 25.09
C LEU A 33 12.00 -13.02 25.70
N ALA A 34 12.84 -12.94 26.74
CA ALA A 34 13.28 -11.65 27.29
C ALA A 34 14.09 -10.83 26.27
N LEU A 35 14.94 -11.48 25.48
CA LEU A 35 15.65 -10.82 24.36
C LEU A 35 14.67 -10.32 23.30
N VAL A 36 13.68 -11.14 22.91
CA VAL A 36 12.63 -10.73 21.95
C VAL A 36 11.86 -9.51 22.46
N ASN A 37 11.49 -9.47 23.74
CA ASN A 37 10.83 -8.32 24.34
C ASN A 37 11.72 -7.07 24.40
N MET A 38 13.03 -7.24 24.59
CA MET A 38 13.98 -6.13 24.52
C MET A 38 14.06 -5.56 23.10
N ILE A 39 14.06 -6.41 22.07
CA ILE A 39 14.04 -5.96 20.67
C ILE A 39 12.69 -5.30 20.34
N MET A 40 11.56 -5.84 20.82
CA MET A 40 10.24 -5.20 20.72
C MET A 40 10.23 -3.78 21.31
N PHE A 41 10.88 -3.58 22.46
CA PHE A 41 11.02 -2.25 23.05
C PHE A 41 11.81 -1.29 22.12
N CYS A 42 12.84 -1.78 21.44
CA CYS A 42 13.58 -1.00 20.46
C CYS A 42 12.75 -0.69 19.19
N THR A 43 11.93 -1.64 18.72
CA THR A 43 11.00 -1.43 17.60
C THR A 43 9.98 -0.34 17.94
N GLY A 44 9.41 -0.40 19.15
CA GLY A 44 8.40 0.53 19.64
C GLY A 44 8.94 1.74 20.38
N ILE A 45 10.20 2.13 20.14
CA ILE A 45 10.79 3.29 20.81
C ILE A 45 9.97 4.56 20.49
N PRO A 46 9.64 5.42 21.48
CA PRO A 46 8.80 6.59 21.26
C PRO A 46 9.37 7.60 20.26
N GLY A 47 8.47 8.26 19.53
CA GLY A 47 8.80 9.25 18.50
C GLY A 47 8.81 8.66 17.08
N HIS A 48 9.00 9.52 16.09
CA HIS A 48 9.02 9.16 14.69
C HIS A 48 10.44 8.90 14.18
N TYR A 49 10.59 7.83 13.41
CA TYR A 49 11.75 7.66 12.54
C TYR A 49 11.65 8.64 11.36
N PRO A 50 12.74 9.28 10.91
CA PRO A 50 14.10 9.24 11.47
C PRO A 50 14.38 10.37 12.49
N VAL A 51 13.43 11.29 12.70
CA VAL A 51 13.67 12.58 13.35
C VAL A 51 13.92 12.46 14.85
N ASN A 52 13.11 11.67 15.56
CA ASN A 52 13.24 11.53 17.01
C ASN A 52 14.10 10.32 17.39
N GLU A 53 14.16 9.32 16.51
CA GLU A 53 14.83 8.05 16.77
C GLU A 53 15.24 7.35 15.46
N THR A 54 16.36 6.62 15.51
CA THR A 54 16.91 5.85 14.38
C THR A 54 17.14 4.38 14.76
N THR A 55 16.51 3.92 15.84
CA THR A 55 16.76 2.62 16.47
C THR A 55 15.79 1.56 15.95
N SER A 56 14.52 1.92 15.72
CA SER A 56 13.47 0.97 15.33
C SER A 56 13.77 0.25 14.00
N SER A 57 14.38 0.94 13.04
CA SER A 57 14.75 0.36 11.73
C SER A 57 15.75 -0.78 11.81
N LEU A 58 16.58 -0.83 12.86
CA LEU A 58 17.53 -1.92 13.07
C LEU A 58 16.85 -3.24 13.40
N THR A 59 15.58 -3.22 13.82
CA THR A 59 14.90 -4.42 14.36
C THR A 59 14.12 -5.20 13.31
N LEU A 60 13.94 -4.66 12.10
CA LEU A 60 13.02 -5.24 11.11
C LEU A 60 13.51 -6.61 10.60
N THR A 61 14.82 -6.74 10.32
CA THR A 61 15.41 -8.01 9.88
C THR A 61 15.32 -9.12 10.93
N PHE A 62 15.39 -8.77 12.22
CA PHE A 62 15.15 -9.70 13.32
C PHE A 62 13.74 -10.31 13.27
N TRP A 63 12.72 -9.50 13.03
CA TRP A 63 11.34 -9.99 12.98
C TRP A 63 11.09 -10.95 11.83
N TYR A 64 11.71 -10.67 10.68
CA TYR A 64 11.76 -11.60 9.55
C TYR A 64 12.45 -12.90 9.95
N THR A 65 13.67 -12.83 10.49
CA THR A 65 14.48 -14.00 10.82
C THR A 65 13.79 -14.90 11.86
N LEU A 66 13.19 -14.31 12.88
CA LEU A 66 12.46 -15.04 13.91
C LEU A 66 11.21 -15.74 13.32
N GLN A 67 10.51 -15.09 12.38
CA GLN A 67 9.34 -15.69 11.73
C GLN A 67 9.77 -16.88 10.88
N ASP A 68 10.78 -16.72 10.03
CA ASP A 68 11.31 -17.79 9.17
C ASP A 68 11.80 -18.99 9.99
N ASP A 69 12.54 -18.74 11.07
CA ASP A 69 12.99 -19.81 11.97
C ASP A 69 11.83 -20.58 12.61
N ILE A 70 10.81 -19.88 13.13
CA ILE A 70 9.63 -20.52 13.71
C ILE A 70 8.89 -21.33 12.65
N MET A 71 8.70 -20.75 11.46
CA MET A 71 7.96 -21.38 10.37
C MET A 71 8.71 -22.59 9.76
N SER A 72 10.04 -22.64 9.91
CA SER A 72 10.87 -23.75 9.41
C SER A 72 10.90 -25.00 10.31
N PHE A 73 10.37 -24.93 11.54
CA PHE A 73 10.31 -26.10 12.42
C PHE A 73 9.24 -27.11 11.99
N GLU A 74 9.42 -28.37 12.40
CA GLU A 74 8.38 -29.40 12.25
C GLU A 74 7.11 -29.05 13.03
N ALA A 75 5.96 -29.53 12.55
CA ALA A 75 4.62 -29.09 12.98
C ALA A 75 4.41 -29.10 14.50
N GLU A 76 4.90 -30.11 15.22
CA GLU A 76 4.74 -30.20 16.68
C GLU A 76 5.49 -29.07 17.40
N LYS A 77 6.76 -28.86 17.05
CA LYS A 77 7.61 -27.81 17.63
C LYS A 77 7.17 -26.42 17.19
N GLN A 78 6.81 -26.27 15.92
CA GLN A 78 6.23 -25.05 15.36
C GLN A 78 4.97 -24.65 16.13
N ALA A 79 4.05 -25.58 16.39
CA ALA A 79 2.82 -25.28 17.12
C ALA A 79 3.08 -24.73 18.54
N VAL A 80 4.08 -25.27 19.26
CA VAL A 80 4.47 -24.78 20.59
C VAL A 80 4.99 -23.34 20.52
N TYR A 81 5.87 -23.01 19.57
CA TYR A 81 6.35 -21.64 19.43
C TYR A 81 5.28 -20.69 18.94
N LEU A 82 4.38 -21.11 18.05
CA LEU A 82 3.26 -20.29 17.62
C LEU A 82 2.35 -19.92 18.81
N GLN A 83 2.13 -20.82 19.78
CA GLN A 83 1.39 -20.45 21.00
C GLN A 83 2.05 -19.33 21.80
N VAL A 84 3.39 -19.29 21.83
CA VAL A 84 4.17 -18.28 22.58
C VAL A 84 4.30 -16.98 21.80
N TYR A 85 4.61 -17.05 20.50
CA TYR A 85 5.01 -15.90 19.70
C TYR A 85 3.87 -15.28 18.90
N ARG A 86 2.75 -15.95 18.62
CA ARG A 86 1.59 -15.29 17.97
C ARG A 86 1.15 -14.02 18.70
N PRO A 87 0.99 -14.00 20.04
CA PRO A 87 0.67 -12.77 20.77
C PRO A 87 1.74 -11.68 20.62
N VAL A 88 3.02 -12.07 20.56
CA VAL A 88 4.15 -11.13 20.35
C VAL A 88 4.07 -10.51 18.95
N TYR A 89 3.72 -11.28 17.94
CA TYR A 89 3.56 -10.78 16.58
C TYR A 89 2.30 -9.93 16.40
N PHE A 90 1.21 -10.20 17.11
CA PHE A 90 0.08 -9.26 17.16
C PHE A 90 0.48 -7.94 17.83
N GLN A 91 1.25 -7.97 18.91
CA GLN A 91 1.81 -6.76 19.50
C GLN A 91 2.75 -6.03 18.52
N LEU A 92 3.55 -6.78 17.75
CA LEU A 92 4.44 -6.22 16.74
C LEU A 92 3.65 -5.44 15.69
N VAL A 93 2.55 -6.00 15.18
CA VAL A 93 1.67 -5.30 14.23
C VAL A 93 1.23 -3.95 14.79
N ASP A 94 0.77 -3.92 16.04
CA ASP A 94 0.31 -2.69 16.68
C ASP A 94 1.42 -1.64 16.78
N VAL A 95 2.63 -2.09 17.11
CA VAL A 95 3.82 -1.25 17.13
C VAL A 95 4.15 -0.75 15.72
N LEU A 96 4.25 -1.62 14.73
CA LEU A 96 4.63 -1.27 13.36
C LEU A 96 3.63 -0.29 12.72
N LEU A 97 2.32 -0.49 12.93
CA LEU A 97 1.31 0.44 12.45
C LEU A 97 1.45 1.81 13.11
N HIS A 98 1.75 1.85 14.42
CA HIS A 98 2.04 3.11 15.11
C HIS A 98 3.32 3.79 14.58
N LYS A 99 4.37 3.02 14.29
CA LYS A 99 5.64 3.53 13.75
C LYS A 99 5.53 3.98 12.29
N ALA A 100 4.64 3.36 11.51
CA ALA A 100 4.34 3.75 10.13
C ALA A 100 3.35 4.92 10.02
N GLN A 101 2.68 5.29 11.12
CA GLN A 101 1.75 6.41 11.15
C GLN A 101 2.50 7.73 10.92
N PHE A 102 1.95 8.57 10.04
CA PHE A 102 2.47 9.93 9.86
C PHE A 102 2.37 10.76 11.16
N PRO A 103 3.31 11.71 11.37
CA PRO A 103 3.17 12.72 12.41
C PRO A 103 2.04 13.72 12.09
N THR A 104 1.84 14.73 12.94
CA THR A 104 0.86 15.79 12.64
C THR A 104 1.26 16.58 11.39
N ASP A 105 0.31 17.27 10.79
CA ASP A 105 0.56 18.04 9.56
C ASP A 105 1.63 19.13 9.80
N GLU A 106 1.63 19.76 10.97
CA GLU A 106 2.62 20.77 11.36
C GLU A 106 4.02 20.16 11.55
N GLU A 107 4.10 19.00 12.20
CA GLU A 107 5.37 18.30 12.39
C GLU A 107 5.91 17.79 11.04
N TYR A 108 5.08 17.16 10.21
CA TYR A 108 5.48 16.67 8.89
C TYR A 108 5.92 17.81 7.97
N ALA A 109 5.29 18.99 8.06
CA ALA A 109 5.70 20.16 7.31
C ALA A 109 7.10 20.65 7.71
N SER A 110 7.50 20.45 8.97
CA SER A 110 8.82 20.83 9.47
C SER A 110 9.96 19.90 9.04
N TRP A 111 9.64 18.68 8.61
CA TRP A 111 10.63 17.71 8.17
C TRP A 111 11.27 18.11 6.83
N SER A 112 12.58 17.90 6.74
CA SER A 112 13.36 18.06 5.51
C SER A 112 12.98 17.02 4.45
N SER A 113 13.41 17.27 3.21
CA SER A 113 13.18 16.32 2.11
C SER A 113 13.84 14.96 2.36
N ASP A 114 15.02 14.95 2.97
CA ASP A 114 15.76 13.72 3.25
C ASP A 114 15.09 12.90 4.36
N GLU A 115 14.57 13.56 5.40
CA GLU A 115 13.83 12.89 6.48
C GLU A 115 12.51 12.27 5.96
N LYS A 116 11.81 12.96 5.07
CA LYS A 116 10.60 12.44 4.42
C LYS A 116 10.89 11.22 3.55
N GLU A 117 11.99 11.25 2.79
CA GLU A 117 12.40 10.12 1.97
C GLU A 117 12.86 8.93 2.81
N GLN A 118 13.61 9.16 3.89
CA GLN A 118 13.98 8.12 4.84
C GLN A 118 12.74 7.48 5.48
N PHE A 119 11.76 8.27 5.89
CA PHE A 119 10.50 7.75 6.42
C PHE A 119 9.73 6.95 5.37
N ARG A 120 9.70 7.39 4.11
CA ARG A 120 9.09 6.65 3.00
C ARG A 120 9.75 5.27 2.82
N ILE A 121 11.09 5.21 2.84
CA ILE A 121 11.85 3.94 2.76
C ILE A 121 11.55 3.07 3.98
N TYR A 122 11.57 3.64 5.18
CA TYR A 122 11.26 2.91 6.42
C TYR A 122 9.84 2.33 6.41
N ARG A 123 8.86 3.06 5.85
CA ARG A 123 7.52 2.51 5.64
C ARG A 123 7.56 1.30 4.70
N VAL A 124 8.30 1.35 3.59
CA VAL A 124 8.47 0.19 2.69
C VAL A 124 9.04 -1.01 3.46
N ASP A 125 10.08 -0.81 4.27
CA ASP A 125 10.66 -1.90 5.08
C ASP A 125 9.63 -2.46 6.10
N ILE A 126 8.76 -1.61 6.66
CA ILE A 126 7.63 -2.04 7.50
C ILE A 126 6.62 -2.84 6.68
N SER A 127 6.29 -2.43 5.45
CA SER A 127 5.36 -3.16 4.59
C SER A 127 5.86 -4.57 4.32
N ASP A 128 7.15 -4.70 3.97
CA ASP A 128 7.79 -6.00 3.76
C ASP A 128 7.73 -6.83 5.04
N THR A 129 8.00 -6.23 6.20
CA THR A 129 7.85 -6.92 7.50
C THR A 129 6.42 -7.40 7.73
N LEU A 130 5.41 -6.55 7.50
CA LEU A 130 3.98 -6.89 7.67
C LEU A 130 3.54 -8.04 6.75
N MET A 131 4.11 -8.13 5.54
CA MET A 131 3.86 -9.25 4.63
C MET A 131 4.29 -10.59 5.25
N TYR A 132 5.49 -10.68 5.83
CA TYR A 132 5.95 -11.91 6.52
C TYR A 132 5.17 -12.18 7.81
N VAL A 133 4.76 -11.13 8.53
CA VAL A 133 3.88 -11.28 9.69
C VAL A 133 2.53 -11.88 9.29
N TYR A 134 2.00 -11.51 8.12
CA TYR A 134 0.76 -12.09 7.58
C TYR A 134 0.90 -13.58 7.28
N GLU A 135 2.04 -14.04 6.77
CA GLU A 135 2.28 -15.49 6.56
C GLU A 135 2.18 -16.30 7.87
N MET A 136 2.58 -15.70 8.99
CA MET A 136 2.50 -16.34 10.31
C MET A 136 1.10 -16.21 10.94
N LEU A 137 0.49 -15.01 10.89
CA LEU A 137 -0.77 -14.72 11.59
C LEU A 137 -2.02 -15.09 10.79
N GLY A 138 -1.94 -15.03 9.46
CA GLY A 138 -3.01 -15.38 8.51
C GLY A 138 -4.24 -14.48 8.62
N ALA A 139 -5.42 -15.06 8.36
CA ALA A 139 -6.70 -14.36 8.32
C ALA A 139 -7.09 -13.63 9.62
N GLU A 140 -6.54 -14.04 10.77
CA GLU A 140 -6.77 -13.35 12.04
C GLU A 140 -6.18 -11.93 12.03
N LEU A 141 -5.06 -11.70 11.33
CA LEU A 141 -4.50 -10.36 11.14
C LEU A 141 -5.46 -9.47 10.34
N LEU A 142 -6.01 -9.99 9.23
CA LEU A 142 -6.99 -9.26 8.42
C LEU A 142 -8.23 -8.90 9.24
N SER A 143 -8.74 -9.85 10.01
CA SER A 143 -9.90 -9.64 10.89
C SER A 143 -9.60 -8.57 11.95
N ASN A 144 -8.40 -8.60 12.53
CA ASN A 144 -7.96 -7.60 13.50
C ASN A 144 -7.88 -6.19 12.90
N LEU A 145 -7.28 -6.05 11.72
CA LEU A 145 -7.20 -4.77 11.01
C LEU A 145 -8.60 -4.26 10.63
N TYR A 146 -9.49 -5.16 10.19
CA TYR A 146 -10.86 -4.83 9.83
C TYR A 146 -11.65 -4.31 11.02
N ASP A 147 -11.58 -5.01 12.15
CA ASP A 147 -12.23 -4.59 13.39
C ASP A 147 -11.72 -3.22 13.86
N LYS A 148 -10.41 -2.98 13.79
CA LYS A 148 -9.81 -1.69 14.16
C LYS A 148 -10.29 -0.56 13.26
N LEU A 149 -10.25 -0.76 11.95
CA LEU A 149 -10.69 0.24 10.96
C LEU A 149 -12.20 0.48 11.07
N GLY A 150 -13.00 -0.58 11.19
CA GLY A 150 -14.45 -0.51 11.35
C GLY A 150 -14.84 0.24 12.61
N ARG A 151 -14.20 -0.04 13.75
CA ARG A 151 -14.43 0.70 15.01
C ARG A 151 -14.04 2.16 14.87
N LEU A 152 -12.91 2.47 14.24
CA LEU A 152 -12.46 3.85 14.03
C LEU A 152 -13.46 4.65 13.19
N LEU A 153 -13.96 4.08 12.09
CA LEU A 153 -14.87 4.76 11.18
C LEU A 153 -16.31 4.86 11.67
N THR A 154 -16.71 4.03 12.65
CA THR A 154 -18.09 3.99 13.16
C THR A 154 -18.26 4.60 14.54
N ASN A 155 -17.18 4.92 15.26
CA ASN A 155 -17.23 5.52 16.58
C ASN A 155 -17.34 7.06 16.48
N PRO A 156 -18.51 7.67 16.77
CA PRO A 156 -18.70 9.11 16.67
C PRO A 156 -18.05 9.91 17.81
N GLU A 157 -17.61 9.25 18.89
CA GLU A 157 -17.11 9.92 20.10
C GLU A 157 -15.60 10.25 20.04
N GLN A 158 -14.88 9.72 19.04
CA GLN A 158 -13.44 9.96 18.90
C GLN A 158 -13.14 10.82 17.68
N PRO A 159 -12.39 11.93 17.82
CA PRO A 159 -11.90 12.67 16.67
C PRO A 159 -10.95 11.75 15.88
N THR A 160 -11.36 11.35 14.69
CA THR A 160 -10.57 10.50 13.80
C THR A 160 -9.49 11.34 13.12
N SER A 161 -8.21 11.07 13.42
CA SER A 161 -7.11 11.63 12.65
C SER A 161 -6.95 10.86 11.34
N TRP A 162 -6.67 11.58 10.25
CA TRP A 162 -6.45 10.96 8.95
C TRP A 162 -5.22 10.04 9.01
N GLN A 163 -4.22 10.39 9.83
CA GLN A 163 -3.00 9.61 10.04
C GLN A 163 -3.31 8.23 10.61
N HIS A 164 -4.19 8.13 11.61
CA HIS A 164 -4.51 6.83 12.21
C HIS A 164 -5.34 5.95 11.26
N THR A 165 -6.26 6.58 10.52
CA THR A 165 -7.03 5.89 9.48
C THR A 165 -6.11 5.40 8.36
N GLU A 166 -5.18 6.23 7.92
CA GLU A 166 -4.19 5.92 6.90
C GLU A 166 -3.27 4.78 7.35
N ALA A 167 -2.78 4.77 8.59
CA ALA A 167 -1.91 3.72 9.09
C ALA A 167 -2.57 2.34 9.08
N LEU A 168 -3.85 2.25 9.48
CA LEU A 168 -4.61 0.99 9.42
C LEU A 168 -4.82 0.54 7.97
N LEU A 169 -5.15 1.47 7.08
CA LEU A 169 -5.33 1.17 5.66
C LEU A 169 -4.01 0.79 4.97
N TYR A 170 -2.91 1.41 5.37
CA TYR A 170 -1.56 1.07 4.96
C TYR A 170 -1.18 -0.35 5.38
N GLY A 171 -1.56 -0.76 6.59
CA GLY A 171 -1.42 -2.14 7.04
C GLY A 171 -2.13 -3.13 6.11
N PHE A 172 -3.36 -2.83 5.71
CA PHE A 172 -4.08 -3.62 4.71
C PHE A 172 -3.39 -3.62 3.35
N GLN A 173 -2.99 -2.44 2.86
CA GLN A 173 -2.29 -2.29 1.59
C GLN A 173 -1.03 -3.16 1.54
N SER A 174 -0.28 -3.20 2.64
CA SER A 174 1.00 -3.91 2.75
C SER A 174 0.88 -5.42 2.57
N ILE A 175 -0.30 -5.98 2.84
CA ILE A 175 -0.55 -7.44 2.78
C ILE A 175 -1.52 -7.83 1.68
N ALA A 176 -2.17 -6.87 1.01
CA ALA A 176 -3.27 -7.10 0.08
C ALA A 176 -2.91 -7.99 -1.13
N GLU A 177 -1.70 -7.86 -1.68
CA GLU A 177 -1.23 -8.69 -2.80
C GLU A 177 -0.81 -10.11 -2.38
N THR A 178 -0.71 -10.39 -1.08
CA THR A 178 -0.31 -11.69 -0.51
C THR A 178 -1.50 -12.51 -0.03
N ILE A 179 -2.71 -11.93 -0.02
CA ILE A 179 -3.92 -12.61 0.46
C ILE A 179 -4.29 -13.74 -0.49
N ASP A 180 -4.42 -14.95 0.05
CA ASP A 180 -4.96 -16.08 -0.72
C ASP A 180 -6.42 -15.76 -1.10
N VAL A 181 -6.66 -15.64 -2.41
CA VAL A 181 -7.94 -15.31 -3.05
C VAL A 181 -9.10 -16.19 -2.57
N ASN A 182 -8.81 -17.37 -2.01
CA ASN A 182 -9.81 -18.33 -1.55
C ASN A 182 -10.37 -18.07 -0.13
N TYR A 183 -9.79 -17.17 0.68
CA TYR A 183 -10.00 -17.21 2.14
C TYR A 183 -10.36 -15.92 2.88
N SER A 184 -10.76 -14.84 2.20
CA SER A 184 -11.02 -13.59 2.93
C SER A 184 -12.46 -13.12 2.85
N ASP A 185 -13.28 -13.62 3.77
CA ASP A 185 -14.58 -13.02 4.14
C ASP A 185 -14.43 -11.55 4.59
N VAL A 186 -13.20 -11.13 4.91
CA VAL A 186 -12.85 -9.78 5.37
C VAL A 186 -12.74 -8.77 4.22
N ILE A 187 -12.25 -9.18 3.04
CA ILE A 187 -12.04 -8.24 1.91
C ILE A 187 -13.35 -7.57 1.44
N PRO A 188 -14.49 -8.28 1.27
CA PRO A 188 -15.75 -7.63 0.96
C PRO A 188 -16.13 -6.56 2.00
N GLY A 189 -15.90 -6.86 3.28
CA GLY A 189 -16.12 -5.92 4.39
C GLY A 189 -15.23 -4.68 4.26
N LEU A 190 -13.93 -4.86 4.02
CA LEU A 190 -12.98 -3.77 3.82
C LEU A 190 -13.38 -2.87 2.65
N ILE A 191 -13.73 -3.46 1.51
CA ILE A 191 -14.21 -2.69 0.34
C ILE A 191 -15.47 -1.90 0.69
N GLY A 192 -16.37 -2.45 1.50
CA GLY A 192 -17.54 -1.73 2.01
C GLY A 192 -17.22 -0.58 2.97
N LEU A 193 -16.04 -0.58 3.61
CA LEU A 193 -15.56 0.50 4.46
C LEU A 193 -14.84 1.61 3.68
N ILE A 194 -14.16 1.30 2.58
CA ILE A 194 -13.38 2.27 1.80
C ILE A 194 -14.19 3.53 1.43
N PRO A 195 -15.41 3.44 0.87
CA PRO A 195 -16.22 4.63 0.55
C PRO A 195 -16.66 5.46 1.76
N ARG A 196 -16.55 4.93 2.99
CA ARG A 196 -16.89 5.63 4.23
C ARG A 196 -15.73 6.44 4.80
N ILE A 197 -14.52 6.28 4.25
CA ILE A 197 -13.35 7.04 4.66
C ILE A 197 -13.50 8.49 4.22
N SER A 198 -13.39 9.42 5.17
CA SER A 198 -13.37 10.86 4.89
C SER A 198 -12.02 11.28 4.31
N ILE A 199 -11.88 11.23 2.99
CA ILE A 199 -10.67 11.62 2.28
C ILE A 199 -10.50 13.15 2.36
N ASN A 200 -9.69 13.61 3.31
CA ASN A 200 -9.39 15.03 3.55
C ASN A 200 -7.89 15.37 3.40
N ASN A 201 -7.08 14.38 3.01
CA ASN A 201 -5.63 14.49 2.92
C ASN A 201 -5.11 13.66 1.73
N VAL A 202 -4.06 14.15 1.05
CA VAL A 202 -3.49 13.53 -0.16
C VAL A 202 -2.85 12.17 0.14
N GLN A 203 -2.11 12.03 1.25
CA GLN A 203 -1.48 10.77 1.64
C GLN A 203 -2.53 9.68 1.95
N LEU A 204 -3.63 10.06 2.62
CA LEU A 204 -4.75 9.14 2.82
C LEU A 204 -5.39 8.75 1.48
N ALA A 205 -5.60 9.71 0.58
CA ALA A 205 -6.17 9.44 -0.74
C ALA A 205 -5.29 8.49 -1.58
N ASP A 206 -3.97 8.70 -1.57
CA ASP A 206 -3.00 7.82 -2.23
C ASP A 206 -3.07 6.40 -1.66
N THR A 207 -3.12 6.27 -0.34
CA THR A 207 -3.22 4.96 0.35
C THR A 207 -4.52 4.25 -0.02
N VAL A 208 -5.65 4.97 -0.11
CA VAL A 208 -6.92 4.41 -0.62
C VAL A 208 -6.76 3.90 -2.04
N MET A 209 -6.18 4.70 -2.95
CA MET A 209 -5.97 4.30 -4.35
C MET A 209 -5.09 3.05 -4.43
N PHE A 210 -3.92 3.06 -3.77
CA PHE A 210 -3.01 1.92 -3.79
C PHE A 210 -3.61 0.66 -3.17
N THR A 211 -4.43 0.79 -2.11
CA THR A 211 -5.17 -0.35 -1.54
C THR A 211 -6.15 -0.94 -2.54
N ILE A 212 -6.95 -0.09 -3.23
CA ILE A 212 -7.85 -0.55 -4.29
C ILE A 212 -7.05 -1.24 -5.41
N GLY A 213 -5.92 -0.66 -5.81
CA GLY A 213 -5.06 -1.22 -6.84
C GLY A 213 -4.44 -2.56 -6.46
N ALA A 214 -4.06 -2.75 -5.20
CA ALA A 214 -3.55 -4.01 -4.68
C ALA A 214 -4.63 -5.11 -4.66
N LEU A 215 -5.90 -4.75 -4.50
CA LEU A 215 -7.04 -5.66 -4.54
C LEU A 215 -7.55 -5.95 -5.97
N ALA A 216 -6.88 -5.48 -7.02
CA ALA A 216 -7.36 -5.60 -8.40
C ALA A 216 -7.53 -7.07 -8.86
N GLU A 217 -6.64 -7.98 -8.46
CA GLU A 217 -6.75 -9.41 -8.77
C GLU A 217 -7.98 -10.02 -8.07
N TRP A 218 -8.16 -9.73 -6.78
CA TRP A 218 -9.34 -10.18 -6.03
C TRP A 218 -10.66 -9.62 -6.62
N LEU A 219 -10.66 -8.38 -7.12
CA LEU A 219 -11.81 -7.76 -7.78
C LEU A 219 -12.19 -8.46 -9.10
N ALA A 220 -11.23 -9.09 -9.80
CA ALA A 220 -11.53 -9.86 -11.01
C ALA A 220 -12.37 -11.12 -10.69
N ASP A 221 -12.15 -11.73 -9.52
CA ASP A 221 -12.97 -12.86 -9.05
C ASP A 221 -14.29 -12.41 -8.39
N HIS A 222 -14.41 -11.11 -8.05
CA HIS A 222 -15.60 -10.55 -7.38
C HIS A 222 -16.13 -9.28 -8.07
N PRO A 223 -16.57 -9.34 -9.35
CA PRO A 223 -16.90 -8.16 -10.15
C PRO A 223 -18.00 -7.26 -9.59
N VAL A 224 -18.89 -7.79 -8.75
CA VAL A 224 -19.97 -7.02 -8.10
C VAL A 224 -19.41 -5.85 -7.28
N MET A 225 -18.22 -6.03 -6.70
CA MET A 225 -17.56 -5.04 -5.85
C MET A 225 -16.94 -3.88 -6.65
N LEU A 226 -16.75 -4.01 -7.97
CA LEU A 226 -16.23 -2.93 -8.82
C LEU A 226 -17.06 -1.65 -8.70
N SER A 227 -18.38 -1.80 -8.57
CA SER A 227 -19.32 -0.69 -8.41
C SER A 227 -19.05 0.18 -7.16
N SER A 228 -18.40 -0.39 -6.15
CA SER A 228 -18.09 0.30 -4.88
C SER A 228 -16.79 1.10 -4.94
N VAL A 229 -15.83 0.68 -5.77
CA VAL A 229 -14.48 1.28 -5.81
C VAL A 229 -14.20 2.11 -7.05
N LEU A 230 -14.76 1.73 -8.21
CA LEU A 230 -14.49 2.41 -9.47
C LEU A 230 -14.87 3.90 -9.47
N PRO A 231 -16.01 4.33 -8.86
CA PRO A 231 -16.33 5.75 -8.75
C PRO A 231 -15.26 6.56 -8.02
N LEU A 232 -14.65 6.00 -6.96
CA LEU A 232 -13.58 6.66 -6.21
C LEU A 232 -12.33 6.83 -7.06
N VAL A 233 -11.95 5.80 -7.82
CA VAL A 233 -10.78 5.84 -8.72
C VAL A 233 -10.99 6.87 -9.83
N LEU A 234 -12.16 6.89 -10.45
CA LEU A 234 -12.48 7.85 -11.51
C LEU A 234 -12.56 9.29 -11.01
N GLN A 235 -13.08 9.50 -9.79
CA GLN A 235 -13.06 10.81 -9.15
C GLN A 235 -11.62 11.28 -8.87
N ALA A 236 -10.77 10.40 -8.34
CA ALA A 236 -9.37 10.70 -8.04
C ALA A 236 -8.55 11.02 -9.30
N LEU A 237 -8.93 10.46 -10.46
CA LEU A 237 -8.29 10.73 -11.75
C LEU A 237 -8.31 12.23 -12.13
N GLY A 238 -9.33 12.96 -11.68
CA GLY A 238 -9.43 14.41 -11.89
C GLY A 238 -8.51 15.26 -11.01
N ASN A 239 -7.81 14.66 -10.03
CA ASN A 239 -6.93 15.38 -9.11
C ASN A 239 -5.45 15.24 -9.52
N PRO A 240 -4.75 16.33 -9.87
CA PRO A 240 -3.35 16.27 -10.28
C PRO A 240 -2.41 15.76 -9.19
N ASP A 241 -2.73 15.97 -7.91
CA ASP A 241 -1.90 15.51 -6.79
C ASP A 241 -1.96 13.98 -6.63
N LEU A 242 -3.02 13.34 -7.13
CA LEU A 242 -3.24 11.88 -7.10
C LEU A 242 -2.93 11.22 -8.44
N SER A 243 -2.23 11.90 -9.33
CA SER A 243 -1.99 11.48 -10.71
C SER A 243 -1.30 10.10 -10.80
N VAL A 244 -0.31 9.83 -9.95
CA VAL A 244 0.42 8.55 -9.96
C VAL A 244 -0.46 7.41 -9.44
N SER A 245 -1.09 7.60 -8.29
CA SER A 245 -1.85 6.57 -7.58
C SER A 245 -3.16 6.23 -8.31
N SER A 246 -3.93 7.23 -8.75
CA SER A 246 -5.19 7.02 -9.48
C SER A 246 -4.99 6.33 -10.83
N VAL A 247 -4.02 6.78 -11.64
CA VAL A 247 -3.77 6.21 -12.97
C VAL A 247 -3.20 4.80 -12.87
N SER A 248 -2.28 4.54 -11.93
CA SER A 248 -1.73 3.19 -11.73
C SER A 248 -2.79 2.21 -11.24
N THR A 249 -3.68 2.66 -10.34
CA THR A 249 -4.84 1.88 -9.85
C THR A 249 -5.82 1.57 -10.97
N LEU A 250 -6.20 2.58 -11.76
CA LEU A 250 -7.08 2.37 -12.92
C LEU A 250 -6.46 1.39 -13.93
N LYS A 251 -5.15 1.50 -14.18
CA LYS A 251 -4.43 0.55 -15.03
C LYS A 251 -4.49 -0.88 -14.49
N LYS A 252 -4.28 -1.09 -13.18
CA LYS A 252 -4.38 -2.43 -12.56
C LYS A 252 -5.80 -2.98 -12.70
N ILE A 253 -6.84 -2.21 -12.35
CA ILE A 253 -8.24 -2.62 -12.51
C ILE A 253 -8.57 -2.96 -13.97
N CYS A 254 -8.18 -2.10 -14.92
CA CYS A 254 -8.40 -2.36 -16.34
C CYS A 254 -7.69 -3.63 -16.83
N ARG A 255 -6.52 -3.96 -16.28
CA ARG A 255 -5.76 -5.16 -16.64
C ARG A 255 -6.41 -6.43 -16.12
N GLU A 256 -6.73 -6.47 -14.82
CA GLU A 256 -7.26 -7.67 -14.16
C GLU A 256 -8.75 -7.90 -14.48
N CYS A 257 -9.56 -6.84 -14.45
CA CYS A 257 -11.03 -6.95 -14.51
C CYS A 257 -11.61 -6.73 -15.92
N LYS A 258 -10.79 -6.77 -16.98
CA LYS A 258 -11.19 -6.35 -18.34
C LYS A 258 -12.49 -6.96 -18.87
N TYR A 259 -12.80 -8.21 -18.51
CA TYR A 259 -14.00 -8.91 -18.98
C TYR A 259 -15.29 -8.43 -18.30
N ASP A 260 -15.17 -7.81 -17.12
CA ASP A 260 -16.29 -7.33 -16.31
C ASP A 260 -16.46 -5.80 -16.36
N LEU A 261 -15.51 -5.11 -16.99
CA LEU A 261 -15.56 -3.66 -17.23
C LEU A 261 -16.44 -3.17 -18.41
N PRO A 262 -16.95 -3.98 -19.36
CA PRO A 262 -17.80 -3.47 -20.45
C PRO A 262 -18.97 -2.57 -19.99
N PRO A 263 -19.71 -2.87 -18.90
CA PRO A 263 -20.77 -1.99 -18.40
C PRO A 263 -20.29 -0.59 -17.97
N TYR A 264 -19.01 -0.44 -17.65
CA TYR A 264 -18.40 0.81 -17.18
C TYR A 264 -17.58 1.52 -18.26
N ALA A 265 -17.37 0.89 -19.41
CA ALA A 265 -16.39 1.32 -20.40
C ALA A 265 -16.64 2.75 -20.91
N THR A 266 -17.89 3.10 -21.22
CA THR A 266 -18.26 4.45 -21.66
C THR A 266 -17.86 5.51 -20.63
N ASN A 267 -18.11 5.26 -19.35
CA ASN A 267 -17.78 6.21 -18.28
C ASN A 267 -16.26 6.33 -18.10
N ILE A 268 -15.53 5.20 -18.10
CA ILE A 268 -14.07 5.19 -17.97
C ILE A 268 -13.43 5.97 -19.14
N VAL A 269 -13.87 5.73 -20.38
CA VAL A 269 -13.38 6.43 -21.57
C VAL A 269 -13.67 7.93 -21.47
N ALA A 270 -14.89 8.32 -21.10
CA ALA A 270 -15.28 9.72 -21.00
C ALA A 270 -14.44 10.50 -19.97
N VAL A 271 -14.30 9.96 -18.75
CA VAL A 271 -13.47 10.58 -17.70
C VAL A 271 -12.00 10.63 -18.12
N SER A 272 -11.49 9.57 -18.74
CA SER A 272 -10.10 9.51 -19.23
C SER A 272 -9.83 10.56 -20.32
N GLN A 273 -10.77 10.76 -21.25
CA GLN A 273 -10.67 11.82 -22.26
C GLN A 273 -10.66 13.22 -21.63
N GLU A 274 -11.55 13.45 -20.66
CA GLU A 274 -11.64 14.73 -19.98
C GLU A 274 -10.33 15.11 -19.28
N VAL A 275 -9.73 14.20 -18.52
CA VAL A 275 -8.48 14.47 -17.80
C VAL A 275 -7.28 14.64 -18.76
N LEU A 276 -7.30 13.96 -19.90
CA LEU A 276 -6.30 14.10 -20.96
C LEU A 276 -6.40 15.46 -21.66
N ILE A 277 -7.63 15.91 -22.00
CA ILE A 277 -7.87 17.22 -22.61
C ILE A 277 -7.47 18.34 -21.65
N LYS A 278 -7.79 18.19 -20.36
CA LYS A 278 -7.41 19.15 -19.30
C LYS A 278 -5.93 19.13 -18.93
N GLN A 279 -5.14 18.20 -19.48
CA GLN A 279 -3.71 18.03 -19.18
C GLN A 279 -3.44 17.87 -17.67
N ILE A 280 -4.29 17.13 -16.96
CA ILE A 280 -4.16 16.88 -15.51
C ILE A 280 -2.88 16.10 -15.20
N HIS A 281 -2.50 15.18 -16.07
CA HIS A 281 -1.41 14.23 -15.84
C HIS A 281 -0.15 14.58 -16.64
N LYS A 282 1.02 14.21 -16.09
CA LYS A 282 2.30 14.29 -16.82
C LYS A 282 2.39 13.17 -17.87
N THR A 283 3.29 13.33 -18.84
CA THR A 283 3.47 12.41 -19.97
C THR A 283 3.57 10.94 -19.56
N SER A 284 4.32 10.62 -18.50
CA SER A 284 4.46 9.23 -18.01
C SER A 284 3.12 8.63 -17.58
N GLN A 285 2.29 9.38 -16.86
CA GLN A 285 0.97 8.95 -16.43
C GLN A 285 -0.02 8.90 -17.60
N CYS A 286 0.05 9.84 -18.56
CA CYS A 286 -0.73 9.74 -19.80
C CYS A 286 -0.44 8.43 -20.55
N MET A 287 0.83 7.99 -20.62
CA MET A 287 1.18 6.68 -21.21
C MET A 287 0.54 5.52 -20.46
N TRP A 288 0.50 5.55 -19.12
CA TRP A 288 -0.17 4.52 -18.32
C TRP A 288 -1.69 4.55 -18.48
N LEU A 289 -2.30 5.72 -18.61
CA LEU A 289 -3.72 5.87 -18.87
C LEU A 289 -4.10 5.28 -20.24
N MET A 290 -3.27 5.51 -21.27
CA MET A 290 -3.47 4.88 -22.58
C MET A 290 -3.34 3.35 -22.53
N GLN A 291 -2.44 2.81 -21.69
CA GLN A 291 -2.37 1.36 -21.44
C GLN A 291 -3.64 0.84 -20.76
N ALA A 292 -4.15 1.56 -19.76
CA ALA A 292 -5.40 1.21 -19.07
C ALA A 292 -6.58 1.15 -20.05
N LEU A 293 -6.70 2.14 -20.93
CA LEU A 293 -7.72 2.17 -21.99
C LEU A 293 -7.51 1.03 -23.00
N GLY A 294 -6.27 0.70 -23.34
CA GLY A 294 -5.96 -0.46 -24.19
C GLY A 294 -6.50 -1.78 -23.62
N PHE A 295 -6.29 -2.04 -22.32
CA PHE A 295 -6.86 -3.21 -21.66
C PHE A 295 -8.38 -3.19 -21.65
N LEU A 296 -9.00 -2.06 -21.30
CA LEU A 296 -10.46 -1.89 -21.29
C LEU A 296 -11.07 -2.20 -22.66
N LEU A 297 -10.54 -1.58 -23.72
CA LEU A 297 -11.08 -1.74 -25.07
C LEU A 297 -10.89 -3.16 -25.61
N SER A 298 -9.85 -3.88 -25.16
CA SER A 298 -9.57 -5.24 -25.65
C SER A 298 -10.67 -6.27 -25.38
N ALA A 299 -11.59 -5.98 -24.44
CA ALA A 299 -12.70 -6.85 -24.07
C ALA A 299 -14.06 -6.41 -24.66
N LEU A 300 -14.11 -5.31 -25.42
CA LEU A 300 -15.37 -4.80 -25.99
C LEU A 300 -15.69 -5.44 -27.36
N PRO A 301 -16.96 -5.41 -27.80
CA PRO A 301 -17.32 -5.73 -29.17
C PRO A 301 -16.61 -4.82 -30.19
N VAL A 302 -16.23 -5.37 -31.35
CA VAL A 302 -15.44 -4.64 -32.38
C VAL A 302 -16.05 -3.29 -32.78
N GLY A 303 -17.37 -3.21 -32.88
CA GLY A 303 -18.05 -1.93 -33.21
C GLY A 303 -17.81 -0.85 -32.16
N GLU A 304 -17.86 -1.21 -30.88
CA GLU A 304 -17.58 -0.29 -29.77
C GLU A 304 -16.10 0.06 -29.70
N ILE A 305 -15.20 -0.89 -29.96
CA ILE A 305 -13.76 -0.62 -30.06
C ILE A 305 -13.49 0.47 -31.08
N LEU A 306 -14.02 0.31 -32.31
CA LEU A 306 -13.80 1.28 -33.39
C LEU A 306 -14.37 2.66 -33.04
N SER A 307 -15.56 2.72 -32.44
CA SER A 307 -16.18 3.96 -32.01
C SER A 307 -15.34 4.69 -30.93
N ASN A 308 -14.93 3.97 -29.89
CA ASN A 308 -14.13 4.53 -28.80
C ASN A 308 -12.73 4.95 -29.28
N LEU A 309 -12.09 4.13 -30.11
CA LEU A 309 -10.75 4.41 -30.65
C LEU A 309 -10.77 5.65 -31.55
N HIS A 310 -11.79 5.80 -32.40
CA HIS A 310 -11.97 7.00 -33.20
C HIS A 310 -12.14 8.24 -32.31
N SER A 311 -12.98 8.16 -31.26
CA SER A 311 -13.18 9.27 -30.33
C SER A 311 -11.90 9.64 -29.56
N LEU A 312 -11.13 8.63 -29.10
CA LEU A 312 -9.90 8.82 -28.35
C LEU A 312 -8.75 9.40 -29.17
N ILE A 313 -8.57 8.94 -30.41
CA ILE A 313 -7.34 9.21 -31.17
C ILE A 313 -7.50 10.38 -32.16
N THR A 314 -8.71 10.61 -32.69
CA THR A 314 -8.96 11.69 -33.68
C THR A 314 -8.44 13.07 -33.25
N PRO A 315 -8.65 13.53 -32.00
CA PRO A 315 -8.12 14.82 -31.56
C PRO A 315 -6.59 14.90 -31.64
N TYR A 316 -5.89 13.79 -31.36
CA TYR A 316 -4.43 13.72 -31.43
C TYR A 316 -3.90 13.58 -32.85
N ILE A 317 -4.62 12.89 -33.73
CA ILE A 317 -4.28 12.86 -35.16
C ILE A 317 -4.35 14.27 -35.75
N GLN A 318 -5.42 15.01 -35.46
CA GLN A 318 -5.57 16.40 -35.92
C GLN A 318 -4.48 17.33 -35.35
N GLN A 319 -4.04 17.12 -34.11
CA GLN A 319 -2.90 17.84 -33.54
C GLN A 319 -1.60 17.46 -34.24
N LEU A 320 -1.38 16.17 -34.51
CA LEU A 320 -0.21 15.66 -35.19
C LEU A 320 -0.12 16.19 -36.64
N GLU A 321 -1.25 16.24 -37.36
CA GLU A 321 -1.34 16.85 -38.70
C GLU A 321 -0.92 18.33 -38.66
N LYS A 322 -1.44 19.11 -37.71
CA LYS A 322 -1.02 20.51 -37.54
C LYS A 322 0.48 20.64 -37.23
N LEU A 323 1.02 19.79 -36.38
CA LEU A 323 2.45 19.78 -36.04
C LEU A 323 3.33 19.35 -37.23
N ALA A 324 2.83 18.48 -38.10
CA ALA A 324 3.54 18.05 -39.31
C ALA A 324 3.60 19.17 -40.36
N ASP A 325 2.55 20.00 -40.44
CA ASP A 325 2.49 21.16 -41.33
C ASP A 325 3.28 22.37 -40.80
N GLU A 326 3.62 22.39 -39.49
CA GLU A 326 4.55 23.37 -38.91
C GLU A 326 5.99 23.08 -39.37
N THR A 327 6.39 23.68 -40.50
CA THR A 327 7.77 23.63 -41.02
C THR A 327 8.80 23.93 -39.92
N VAL A 328 9.79 23.05 -39.77
CA VAL A 328 10.97 23.19 -38.90
C VAL A 328 11.58 24.59 -39.09
N ARG A 329 11.38 25.50 -38.12
CA ARG A 329 12.11 26.76 -38.10
C ARG A 329 13.59 26.43 -37.88
N PRO A 330 14.51 26.81 -38.78
CA PRO A 330 15.93 26.60 -38.56
C PRO A 330 16.33 27.30 -37.26
N ALA A 331 17.02 26.58 -36.37
CA ALA A 331 17.58 27.14 -35.15
C ALA A 331 18.43 28.36 -35.54
N THR A 332 18.01 29.54 -35.14
CA THR A 332 18.79 30.76 -35.29
C THR A 332 20.07 30.58 -34.49
N THR A 333 21.18 30.34 -35.18
CA THR A 333 22.53 30.44 -34.62
C THR A 333 22.71 31.86 -34.07
N PRO A 334 23.02 32.04 -32.78
CA PRO A 334 23.29 33.36 -32.23
C PRO A 334 24.63 33.90 -32.79
N PRO A 335 24.76 35.24 -32.90
CA PRO A 335 25.96 35.91 -33.44
C PRO A 335 27.19 35.81 -32.54
#